data_AF-Q1AUP9-F1
#
_entry.id   AF-Q1AUP9-F1
#
_cell.length_a   1.000
_cell.length_b   1.000
_cell.length_c   1.000
_cell.angle_alpha   90.00
_cell.angle_beta   90.00
_cell.angle_gamma   90.00
#
_symmetry.space_group_name_H-M   'P 1'
#
loop_
_entity.id
_entity.type
_entity.pdbx_description
1 polymer ?
#
loop_
_entity_poly.entity_id
_entity_poly.type
_entity_poly.pdbx_seq_one_letter_code
_entity_poly.pdbx_strand_id
1 'polypeptide(L)'
;MIRRLPRVLMYHSISRPAAGPDDLCVSPERFAEQMLALRSAGLRGVCMRELRAAAEAGRGRRLVGLTFDDAYRDFLETAVPVLERLGFTATVFAVAGMLGKENTWEHRGGTRPRLELLDAAGLREASGRGMEVGSHTTTHPRLSHVEGEELEREVAGSRRLLQEELGLPVEGLCYPYGDLSRPAILAARRAGYRYACATKWRAEGSVYDWPRIFVSEEDTPLRLRAKLALDALRRLGRRSRSGA
;
A
#
# COMPACT_ATOMS: atom_id res chain seq x y z
N MET A 1 -20.42 -3.42 -9.18
CA MET A 1 -19.48 -4.52 -8.84
C MET A 1 -18.24 -4.41 -9.73
N ILE A 2 -17.03 -4.36 -9.16
CA ILE A 2 -15.79 -4.20 -9.92
C ILE A 2 -15.52 -5.45 -10.76
N ARG A 3 -15.54 -5.31 -12.09
CA ARG A 3 -15.36 -6.46 -13.02
C ARG A 3 -13.91 -6.93 -13.16
N ARG A 4 -12.94 -6.07 -12.82
CA ARG A 4 -11.50 -6.35 -12.83
C ARG A 4 -10.78 -5.38 -11.91
N LEU A 5 -10.15 -5.89 -10.84
CA LEU A 5 -9.29 -5.07 -9.98
C LEU A 5 -8.09 -4.56 -10.79
N PRO A 6 -7.84 -3.24 -10.84
CA PRO A 6 -6.59 -2.67 -11.33
C PRO A 6 -5.35 -3.18 -10.59
N ARG A 7 -4.19 -2.93 -11.20
CA ARG A 7 -2.87 -3.28 -10.65
C ARG A 7 -2.52 -2.30 -9.53
N VAL A 8 -1.85 -2.79 -8.51
CA VAL A 8 -1.37 -2.00 -7.37
C VAL A 8 0.09 -2.36 -7.14
N LEU A 9 0.95 -1.36 -7.01
CA LEU A 9 2.37 -1.50 -6.70
C LEU A 9 2.59 -1.18 -5.22
N MET A 10 3.36 -2.04 -4.56
CA MET A 10 3.71 -1.95 -3.16
C MET A 10 5.16 -1.54 -2.98
N TYR A 11 5.34 -0.38 -2.36
CA TYR A 11 6.59 0.21 -1.91
C TYR A 11 6.62 0.30 -0.39
N HIS A 12 7.82 0.51 0.17
CA HIS A 12 8.01 0.82 1.59
C HIS A 12 8.87 2.09 1.68
N SER A 13 10.17 1.97 1.93
CA SER A 13 11.09 3.11 2.07
C SER A 13 11.64 3.56 0.72
N ILE A 14 11.63 4.88 0.48
CA ILE A 14 12.30 5.52 -0.67
C ILE A 14 13.52 6.29 -0.17
N SER A 15 14.57 5.56 0.18
CA SER A 15 15.81 6.09 0.75
C SER A 15 17.02 5.36 0.19
N ARG A 16 18.23 5.73 0.63
CA ARG A 16 19.42 4.91 0.37
C ARG A 16 19.71 4.08 1.62
N PRO A 17 19.87 2.75 1.50
CA PRO A 17 20.16 1.93 2.66
C PRO A 17 21.49 2.35 3.28
N ALA A 18 21.50 2.55 4.60
CA ALA A 18 22.68 2.97 5.34
C ALA A 18 23.75 1.86 5.43
N ALA A 19 23.33 0.59 5.39
CA ALA A 19 24.23 -0.57 5.38
C ALA A 19 23.54 -1.82 4.81
N GLY A 20 24.23 -2.53 3.91
CA GLY A 20 23.79 -3.81 3.35
C GLY A 20 22.60 -3.74 2.40
N PRO A 21 22.21 -4.88 1.80
CA PRO A 21 21.02 -4.97 0.97
C PRO A 21 19.75 -4.83 1.84
N ASP A 22 18.81 -4.01 1.38
CA ASP A 22 17.49 -3.83 1.98
C ASP A 22 16.42 -4.00 0.90
N ASP A 23 15.75 -5.15 0.91
CA ASP A 23 14.75 -5.50 -0.11
C ASP A 23 13.53 -4.57 -0.08
N LEU A 24 13.25 -3.92 1.06
CA LEU A 24 12.13 -2.99 1.26
C LEU A 24 12.54 -1.53 0.99
N CYS A 25 13.78 -1.29 0.59
CA CYS A 25 14.27 0.03 0.24
C CYS A 25 14.41 0.18 -1.27
N VAL A 26 13.98 1.32 -1.80
CA VAL A 26 14.19 1.72 -3.20
C VAL A 26 14.85 3.08 -3.20
N SER A 27 15.97 3.21 -3.91
CA SER A 27 16.67 4.49 -4.02
C SER A 27 15.80 5.57 -4.67
N PRO A 28 16.00 6.85 -4.32
CA PRO A 28 15.29 7.96 -4.96
C PRO A 28 15.41 7.94 -6.50
N GLU A 29 16.60 7.59 -7.00
CA GLU A 29 16.89 7.48 -8.42
C GLU A 29 16.07 6.36 -9.07
N ARG A 30 16.11 5.16 -8.48
CA ARG A 30 15.35 4.01 -8.97
C ARG A 30 13.86 4.28 -8.96
N PHE A 31 13.35 4.88 -7.88
CA PHE A 31 11.94 5.22 -7.79
C PHE A 31 11.52 6.20 -8.90
N ALA A 32 12.32 7.24 -9.16
CA ALA A 32 12.05 8.18 -10.25
C ALA A 32 12.03 7.49 -11.62
N GLU A 33 12.99 6.61 -11.90
CA GLU A 33 13.02 5.83 -13.14
C GLU A 33 11.79 4.93 -13.31
N GLN A 34 11.36 4.26 -12.23
CA GLN A 34 10.17 3.42 -12.22
C GLN A 34 8.91 4.24 -12.50
N MET A 35 8.75 5.42 -11.88
CA MET A 35 7.60 6.29 -12.11
C MET A 35 7.57 6.83 -13.55
N LEU A 36 8.74 7.20 -14.10
CA LEU A 36 8.87 7.57 -15.51
C LEU A 36 8.52 6.40 -16.43
N ALA A 37 8.92 5.17 -16.08
CA ALA A 37 8.60 3.98 -16.85
C ALA A 37 7.09 3.73 -16.95
N LEU A 38 6.34 3.98 -15.87
CA LEU A 38 4.87 3.95 -15.85
C LEU A 38 4.28 5.01 -16.76
N ARG A 39 4.72 6.27 -16.61
CA ARG A 39 4.24 7.39 -17.44
C ARG A 39 4.48 7.13 -18.92
N SER A 40 5.67 6.69 -19.29
CA SER A 40 6.05 6.35 -20.67
C SER A 40 5.30 5.14 -21.23
N ALA A 41 4.74 4.28 -20.37
CA ALA A 41 3.84 3.20 -20.77
C ALA A 41 2.37 3.66 -20.89
N GLY A 42 2.09 4.96 -20.75
CA GLY A 42 0.74 5.52 -20.77
C GLY A 42 -0.11 5.12 -19.55
N LEU A 43 0.55 4.83 -18.43
CA LEU A 43 -0.07 4.55 -17.13
C LEU A 43 0.06 5.77 -16.22
N ARG A 44 -0.98 6.02 -15.43
CA ARG A 44 -0.98 7.04 -14.37
C ARG A 44 -1.01 6.36 -13.00
N GLY A 45 -0.07 6.75 -12.13
CA GLY A 45 -0.06 6.36 -10.72
C GLY A 45 -1.13 7.14 -9.95
N VAL A 46 -1.97 6.42 -9.20
CA VAL A 46 -3.06 7.02 -8.42
C VAL A 46 -3.15 6.39 -7.03
N CYS A 47 -3.82 7.07 -6.11
CA CYS A 47 -4.15 6.52 -4.80
C CYS A 47 -5.26 5.46 -4.93
N MET A 48 -5.40 4.61 -3.93
CA MET A 48 -6.36 3.51 -3.91
C MET A 48 -7.81 3.99 -3.92
N ARG A 49 -8.13 5.13 -3.29
CA ARG A 49 -9.45 5.77 -3.36
C ARG A 49 -9.85 6.08 -4.80
N GLU A 50 -8.97 6.74 -5.56
CA GLU A 50 -9.21 7.03 -6.98
C GLU A 50 -9.26 5.74 -7.80
N LEU A 51 -8.32 4.81 -7.56
CA LEU A 51 -8.25 3.54 -8.27
C LEU A 51 -9.54 2.72 -8.11
N ARG A 52 -10.09 2.65 -6.89
CA ARG A 52 -11.35 1.96 -6.57
C ARG A 52 -12.52 2.60 -7.31
N ALA A 53 -12.68 3.92 -7.19
CA ALA A 53 -13.76 4.64 -7.87
C ALA A 53 -13.68 4.46 -9.40
N ALA A 54 -12.48 4.55 -9.98
CA ALA A 54 -12.26 4.32 -11.40
C ALA A 54 -12.54 2.86 -11.81
N ALA A 55 -12.19 1.89 -10.96
CA ALA A 55 -12.47 0.47 -11.21
C ALA A 55 -13.98 0.17 -11.21
N GLU A 56 -14.72 0.76 -10.27
CA GLU A 56 -16.19 0.66 -10.19
C GLU A 56 -16.87 1.26 -11.43
N ALA A 57 -16.33 2.37 -11.94
CA ALA A 57 -16.81 3.03 -13.15
C ALA A 57 -16.29 2.41 -14.46
N GLY A 58 -15.49 1.34 -14.41
CA GLY A 58 -14.91 0.70 -15.59
C GLY A 58 -13.79 1.48 -16.30
N ARG A 59 -13.20 2.49 -15.64
CA ARG A 59 -12.17 3.40 -16.17
C ARG A 59 -10.75 3.14 -15.65
N GLY A 60 -10.52 2.08 -14.87
CA GLY A 60 -9.22 1.78 -14.25
C GLY A 60 -8.12 1.20 -15.16
N ARG A 61 -8.32 1.09 -16.49
CA ARG A 61 -7.40 0.33 -17.37
C ARG A 61 -6.02 0.98 -17.53
N ARG A 62 -5.96 2.32 -17.49
CA ARG A 62 -4.70 3.11 -17.58
C ARG A 62 -4.20 3.58 -16.21
N LEU A 63 -4.81 3.10 -15.13
CA LEU A 63 -4.43 3.46 -13.77
C LEU A 63 -3.67 2.32 -13.11
N VAL A 64 -2.76 2.70 -12.22
CA VAL A 64 -2.02 1.80 -11.33
C VAL A 64 -2.07 2.40 -9.93
N GLY A 65 -2.49 1.62 -8.94
CA GLY A 65 -2.42 2.02 -7.55
C GLY A 65 -0.97 2.10 -7.10
N LEU A 66 -0.59 3.19 -6.46
CA LEU A 66 0.70 3.33 -5.80
C LEU A 66 0.47 3.30 -4.30
N THR A 67 1.07 2.34 -3.61
CA THR A 67 0.92 2.18 -2.16
C THR A 67 2.28 2.11 -1.47
N PHE A 68 2.38 2.80 -0.34
CA PHE A 68 3.56 2.85 0.53
C PHE A 68 3.15 2.33 1.91
N ASP A 69 3.77 1.27 2.36
CA ASP A 69 3.49 0.70 3.69
C ASP A 69 4.34 1.40 4.77
N ASP A 70 3.96 1.20 6.03
CA ASP A 70 4.59 1.70 7.26
C ASP A 70 4.58 3.21 7.53
N ALA A 71 4.43 4.04 6.49
CA ALA A 71 4.49 5.50 6.57
C ALA A 71 5.85 6.04 7.05
N TYR A 72 6.95 5.49 6.51
CA TYR A 72 8.28 6.06 6.68
C TYR A 72 8.34 7.54 6.29
N ARG A 73 9.13 8.33 7.01
CA ARG A 73 9.34 9.77 6.78
C ARG A 73 9.73 10.09 5.32
N ASP A 74 10.55 9.22 4.73
CA ASP A 74 11.03 9.35 3.35
C ASP A 74 9.91 9.33 2.28
N PHE A 75 8.71 8.83 2.62
CA PHE A 75 7.56 8.94 1.73
C PHE A 75 7.28 10.42 1.41
N LEU A 76 7.19 11.26 2.44
CA LEU A 76 6.87 12.68 2.28
C LEU A 76 8.05 13.47 1.69
N GLU A 77 9.27 13.15 2.13
CA GLU A 77 10.47 13.90 1.78
C GLU A 77 11.00 13.56 0.38
N THR A 78 10.84 12.30 -0.05
CA THR A 78 11.44 11.79 -1.28
C THR A 78 10.39 11.38 -2.31
N ALA A 79 9.42 10.56 -1.91
CA ALA A 79 8.47 9.98 -2.86
C ALA A 79 7.46 11.02 -3.37
N VAL A 80 6.83 11.78 -2.47
CA VAL A 80 5.80 12.78 -2.82
C VAL A 80 6.30 13.81 -3.84
N PRO A 81 7.48 14.43 -3.71
CA PRO A 81 8.00 15.36 -4.74
C PRO A 81 8.13 14.74 -6.13
N VAL A 82 8.52 13.46 -6.24
CA VAL A 82 8.61 12.76 -7.53
C VAL A 82 7.21 12.54 -8.11
N LEU A 83 6.24 12.14 -7.28
CA LEU A 83 4.86 11.88 -7.68
C LEU A 83 4.19 13.16 -8.20
N GLU A 84 4.33 14.28 -7.49
CA GLU A 84 3.76 15.58 -7.88
C GLU A 84 4.28 16.05 -9.24
N ARG A 85 5.59 15.94 -9.50
CA ARG A 85 6.20 16.29 -10.80
C ARG A 85 5.61 15.51 -11.97
N LEU A 86 5.02 14.34 -11.71
CA LEU A 86 4.42 13.47 -12.71
C LEU A 86 2.87 13.53 -12.72
N GLY A 87 2.26 14.33 -11.84
CA GLY A 87 0.81 14.38 -11.65
C GLY A 87 0.22 13.09 -11.10
N PHE A 88 1.03 12.32 -10.35
CA PHE A 88 0.64 11.07 -9.70
C PHE A 88 0.21 11.33 -8.27
N THR A 89 -0.63 10.44 -7.76
CA THR A 89 -0.96 10.37 -6.33
C THR A 89 -0.68 8.96 -5.82
N ALA A 90 -0.66 8.78 -4.50
CA ALA A 90 -0.43 7.49 -3.86
C ALA A 90 -1.21 7.36 -2.55
N THR A 91 -1.25 6.16 -2.01
CA THR A 91 -1.75 5.86 -0.67
C THR A 91 -0.57 5.51 0.23
N VAL A 92 -0.47 6.16 1.39
CA VAL A 92 0.44 5.75 2.46
C VAL A 92 -0.36 5.07 3.57
N PHE A 93 0.05 3.88 4.00
CA PHE A 93 -0.60 3.13 5.07
C PHE A 93 0.18 3.32 6.37
N ALA A 94 -0.42 3.99 7.35
CA ALA A 94 0.24 4.35 8.60
C ALA A 94 -0.11 3.36 9.73
N VAL A 95 0.89 3.00 10.53
CA VAL A 95 0.71 2.23 11.76
C VAL A 95 0.25 3.19 12.86
N ALA A 96 -1.04 3.15 13.20
CA ALA A 96 -1.72 4.21 13.94
C ALA A 96 -1.14 4.48 15.34
N GLY A 97 -0.68 3.45 16.05
CA GLY A 97 -0.08 3.59 17.38
C GLY A 97 1.39 4.05 17.37
N MET A 98 1.97 4.25 16.18
CA MET A 98 3.40 4.45 15.95
C MET A 98 3.71 5.77 15.23
N LEU A 99 2.73 6.66 15.07
CA LEU A 99 2.94 7.97 14.47
C LEU A 99 4.06 8.74 15.19
N GLY A 100 5.01 9.28 14.40
CA GLY A 100 6.15 10.04 14.91
C GLY A 100 7.18 9.25 15.71
N LYS A 101 7.10 7.91 15.71
CA LYS A 101 8.07 7.00 16.34
C LYS A 101 8.94 6.35 15.27
N GLU A 102 9.73 5.37 15.68
CA GLU A 102 10.47 4.48 14.79
C GLU A 102 9.74 3.14 14.63
N ASN A 103 9.95 2.45 13.50
CA ASN A 103 9.50 1.07 13.33
C ASN A 103 10.17 0.14 14.36
N THR A 104 9.41 -0.83 14.90
CA THR A 104 9.91 -1.81 15.88
C THR A 104 9.77 -3.26 15.43
N TRP A 105 9.07 -3.49 14.32
CA TRP A 105 8.65 -4.81 13.84
C TRP A 105 9.67 -5.52 12.93
N GLU A 106 10.73 -4.83 12.51
CA GLU A 106 11.71 -5.35 11.56
C GLU A 106 13.07 -5.70 12.20
N HIS A 107 13.20 -5.50 13.51
CA HIS A 107 14.46 -5.74 14.24
C HIS A 107 14.54 -7.10 14.92
N ARG A 108 13.51 -7.96 14.79
CA ARG A 108 13.56 -9.33 15.32
C ARG A 108 14.36 -10.23 14.38
N GLY A 109 15.69 -10.07 14.41
CA GLY A 109 16.66 -10.94 13.74
C GLY A 109 17.34 -10.40 12.48
N GLY A 110 17.18 -9.12 12.14
CA GLY A 110 17.80 -8.47 10.98
C GLY A 110 18.72 -7.30 11.33
N THR A 111 19.58 -6.90 10.39
CA THR A 111 20.51 -5.75 10.49
C THR A 111 19.91 -4.43 10.01
N ARG A 112 18.59 -4.38 9.74
CA ARG A 112 17.92 -3.18 9.20
C ARG A 112 17.91 -2.07 10.25
N PRO A 113 18.30 -0.82 9.91
CA PRO A 113 18.19 0.30 10.83
C PRO A 113 16.73 0.64 11.13
N ARG A 114 16.49 1.22 12.30
CA ARG A 114 15.21 1.86 12.60
C ARG A 114 15.05 3.08 11.70
N LEU A 115 13.84 3.25 11.16
CA LEU A 115 13.46 4.37 10.32
C LEU A 115 12.34 5.13 11.01
N GLU A 116 12.44 6.45 10.97
CA GLU A 116 11.40 7.34 11.49
C GLU A 116 10.13 7.23 10.65
N LEU A 117 9.00 7.25 11.34
CA LEU A 117 7.66 7.24 10.77
C LEU A 117 7.08 8.65 10.80
N LEU A 118 6.22 8.95 9.84
CA LEU A 118 5.47 10.19 9.81
C LEU A 118 4.60 10.32 11.07
N ASP A 119 4.58 11.51 11.64
CA ASP A 119 3.61 11.89 12.66
C ASP A 119 2.28 12.35 12.03
N ALA A 120 1.32 12.75 12.87
CA ALA A 120 0.04 13.26 12.39
C ALA A 120 0.20 14.53 11.52
N ALA A 121 1.21 15.38 11.76
CA ALA A 121 1.45 16.57 10.96
C ALA A 121 1.95 16.20 9.56
N GLY A 122 2.93 15.31 9.45
CA GLY A 122 3.45 14.80 8.18
C GLY A 122 2.39 14.04 7.37
N LEU A 123 1.51 13.28 8.01
CA LEU A 123 0.38 12.62 7.33
C LEU A 123 -0.67 13.63 6.83
N ARG A 124 -0.98 14.68 7.60
CA ARG A 124 -1.85 15.77 7.13
C ARG A 124 -1.21 16.53 5.96
N GLU A 125 0.09 16.77 6.00
CA GLU A 125 0.82 17.40 4.89
C GLU A 125 0.74 16.53 3.62
N ALA A 126 1.04 15.24 3.73
CA ALA A 126 0.92 14.30 2.61
C ALA A 126 -0.50 14.35 2.01
N SER A 127 -1.53 14.40 2.87
CA SER A 127 -2.92 14.51 2.39
C SER A 127 -3.24 15.85 1.72
N GLY A 128 -2.74 16.96 2.27
CA GLY A 128 -2.85 18.29 1.67
C GLY A 128 -2.18 18.38 0.28
N ARG A 129 -1.19 17.51 0.03
CA ARG A 129 -0.50 17.34 -1.25
C ARG A 129 -1.16 16.31 -2.18
N GLY A 130 -2.38 15.89 -1.87
CA GLY A 130 -3.20 15.02 -2.71
C GLY A 130 -2.99 13.52 -2.50
N MET A 131 -2.18 13.12 -1.51
CA MET A 131 -2.01 11.71 -1.16
C MET A 131 -3.17 11.21 -0.29
N GLU A 132 -3.42 9.91 -0.33
CA GLU A 132 -4.38 9.25 0.56
C GLU A 132 -3.64 8.68 1.78
N VAL A 133 -4.23 8.82 2.97
CA VAL A 133 -3.78 8.13 4.17
C VAL A 133 -4.71 6.94 4.46
N GLY A 134 -4.13 5.75 4.51
CA GLY A 134 -4.80 4.51 4.91
C GLY A 134 -4.24 3.99 6.25
N SER A 135 -4.88 2.95 6.78
CA SER A 135 -4.46 2.28 8.01
C SER A 135 -3.56 1.07 7.76
N HIS A 136 -2.54 0.88 8.59
CA HIS A 136 -1.71 -0.32 8.67
C HIS A 136 -1.78 -0.99 10.04
N THR A 137 -3.00 -1.02 10.60
CA THR A 137 -3.31 -1.47 11.97
C THR A 137 -2.74 -0.57 13.06
N THR A 138 -2.92 -0.93 14.32
CA THR A 138 -2.52 -0.11 15.46
C THR A 138 -1.05 -0.36 15.80
N THR A 139 -0.63 -1.62 15.86
CA THR A 139 0.73 -2.01 16.30
C THR A 139 1.50 -2.88 15.31
N HIS A 140 0.98 -3.05 14.09
CA HIS A 140 1.58 -3.86 13.03
C HIS A 140 1.76 -5.39 13.33
N PRO A 141 0.80 -6.10 13.98
CA PRO A 141 0.92 -7.53 14.19
C PRO A 141 0.49 -8.32 12.94
N ARG A 142 0.93 -9.59 12.88
CA ARG A 142 0.36 -10.58 11.95
C ARG A 142 -1.09 -10.85 12.33
N LEU A 143 -2.05 -10.41 11.50
CA LEU A 143 -3.46 -10.48 11.86
C LEU A 143 -4.04 -11.90 11.91
N SER A 144 -3.34 -12.89 11.37
CA SER A 144 -3.73 -14.29 11.59
C SER A 144 -3.41 -14.80 13.00
N HIS A 145 -2.63 -14.06 13.78
CA HIS A 145 -2.18 -14.46 15.13
C HIS A 145 -2.91 -13.69 16.25
N VAL A 146 -3.84 -12.80 15.92
CA VAL A 146 -4.60 -12.01 16.90
C VAL A 146 -6.09 -12.21 16.68
N GLU A 147 -6.86 -12.27 17.76
CA GLU A 147 -8.29 -12.61 17.73
C GLU A 147 -9.09 -11.74 18.71
N GLY A 148 -10.42 -11.89 18.68
CA GLY A 148 -11.33 -11.25 19.61
C GLY A 148 -11.16 -9.72 19.67
N GLU A 149 -11.06 -9.19 20.89
CA GLU A 149 -10.92 -7.75 21.10
C GLU A 149 -9.60 -7.18 20.58
N GLU A 150 -8.52 -7.98 20.52
CA GLU A 150 -7.24 -7.52 20.00
C GLU A 150 -7.34 -7.25 18.50
N LEU A 151 -7.98 -8.15 17.75
CA LEU A 151 -8.25 -7.93 16.33
C LEU A 151 -9.13 -6.69 16.09
N GLU A 152 -10.16 -6.47 16.92
CA GLU A 152 -11.00 -5.28 16.87
C GLU A 152 -10.18 -4.00 17.16
N ARG A 153 -9.30 -4.02 18.16
CA ARG A 153 -8.38 -2.90 18.47
C ARG A 153 -7.40 -2.63 17.35
N GLU A 154 -6.81 -3.66 16.75
CA GLU A 154 -5.87 -3.52 15.64
C GLU A 154 -6.53 -2.98 14.38
N VAL A 155 -7.74 -3.43 14.06
CA VAL A 155 -8.39 -3.08 12.79
C VAL A 155 -9.30 -1.86 12.92
N ALA A 156 -10.27 -1.87 13.83
CA ALA A 156 -11.21 -0.76 14.01
C ALA A 156 -10.61 0.37 14.85
N GLY A 157 -9.79 0.03 15.85
CA GLY A 157 -9.09 1.03 16.68
C GLY A 157 -8.14 1.90 15.87
N SER A 158 -7.32 1.29 15.00
CA SER A 158 -6.43 2.05 14.10
C SER A 158 -7.17 3.02 13.19
N ARG A 159 -8.33 2.61 12.65
CA ARG A 159 -9.17 3.49 11.84
C ARG A 159 -9.65 4.70 12.63
N ARG A 160 -10.19 4.47 13.84
CA ARG A 160 -10.71 5.55 14.69
C ARG A 160 -9.60 6.51 15.07
N LEU A 161 -8.48 5.98 15.57
CA LEU A 161 -7.33 6.78 15.98
C LEU A 161 -6.83 7.66 14.84
N LEU A 162 -6.63 7.11 13.64
CA LEU A 162 -6.18 7.91 12.50
C LEU A 162 -7.22 8.97 12.07
N GLN A 163 -8.52 8.68 12.13
CA GLN A 163 -9.53 9.70 11.81
C GLN A 163 -9.57 10.82 12.84
N GLU A 164 -9.42 10.48 14.13
CA GLU A 164 -9.38 11.44 15.24
C GLU A 164 -8.13 12.32 15.14
N GLU A 165 -6.97 11.71 14.95
CA GLU A 165 -5.70 12.42 14.78
C GLU A 165 -5.70 13.27 13.51
N LEU A 166 -6.16 12.76 12.37
CA LEU A 166 -5.99 13.48 11.10
C LEU A 166 -7.15 14.43 10.77
N GLY A 167 -8.34 14.21 11.34
CA GLY A 167 -9.56 14.92 10.93
C GLY A 167 -10.01 14.58 9.51
N LEU A 168 -9.60 13.41 8.98
CA LEU A 168 -9.81 12.98 7.60
C LEU A 168 -10.42 11.58 7.55
N PRO A 169 -11.19 11.22 6.52
CA PRO A 169 -11.71 9.86 6.38
C PRO A 169 -10.58 8.87 6.08
N VAL A 170 -10.57 7.74 6.79
CA VAL A 170 -9.66 6.62 6.54
C VAL A 170 -10.46 5.47 5.90
N GLU A 171 -10.30 5.32 4.58
CA GLU A 171 -11.09 4.37 3.78
C GLU A 171 -10.37 3.03 3.53
N GLY A 172 -9.04 3.02 3.63
CA GLY A 172 -8.22 1.86 3.28
C GLY A 172 -7.56 1.20 4.47
N LEU A 173 -7.44 -0.13 4.41
CA LEU A 173 -6.59 -0.93 5.28
C LEU A 173 -5.51 -1.62 4.45
N CYS A 174 -4.33 -1.79 5.02
CA CYS A 174 -3.32 -2.71 4.52
C CYS A 174 -3.00 -3.73 5.61
N TYR A 175 -2.99 -5.02 5.27
CA TYR A 175 -2.68 -6.06 6.24
C TYR A 175 -1.15 -6.18 6.41
N PRO A 176 -0.60 -6.05 7.64
CA PRO A 176 0.82 -6.25 7.92
C PRO A 176 1.34 -7.55 7.33
N TYR A 177 2.50 -7.49 6.67
CA TYR A 177 3.12 -8.62 5.96
C TYR A 177 2.25 -9.26 4.85
N GLY A 178 1.13 -8.64 4.49
CA GLY A 178 0.05 -9.22 3.69
C GLY A 178 -0.60 -10.46 4.32
N ASP A 179 -0.48 -10.61 5.64
CA ASP A 179 -1.02 -11.74 6.39
C ASP A 179 -2.53 -11.57 6.58
N LEU A 180 -3.29 -12.41 5.88
CA LEU A 180 -4.72 -12.28 5.73
C LEU A 180 -5.44 -13.51 6.26
N SER A 181 -6.39 -13.29 7.17
CA SER A 181 -7.30 -14.31 7.71
C SER A 181 -8.76 -13.94 7.40
N ARG A 182 -9.66 -14.93 7.39
CA ARG A 182 -11.11 -14.67 7.25
C ARG A 182 -11.64 -13.76 8.37
N PRO A 183 -11.25 -13.94 9.66
CA PRO A 183 -11.56 -12.99 10.72
C PRO A 183 -11.11 -11.55 10.41
N ALA A 184 -9.89 -11.36 9.90
CA ALA A 184 -9.38 -10.03 9.56
C ALA A 184 -10.19 -9.35 8.44
N ILE A 185 -10.59 -10.08 7.41
CA ILE A 185 -11.47 -9.54 6.34
C ILE A 185 -12.80 -9.07 6.92
N LEU A 186 -13.41 -9.88 7.79
CA LEU A 186 -14.69 -9.55 8.41
C LEU A 186 -14.55 -8.35 9.36
N ALA A 187 -13.46 -8.27 10.12
CA ALA A 187 -13.16 -7.12 10.96
C ALA A 187 -12.98 -5.85 10.13
N ALA A 188 -12.27 -5.91 9.00
CA ALA A 188 -12.09 -4.77 8.10
C ALA A 188 -13.43 -4.25 7.54
N ARG A 189 -14.33 -5.18 7.15
CA ARG A 189 -15.69 -4.84 6.70
C ARG A 189 -16.51 -4.18 7.81
N ARG A 190 -16.52 -4.76 9.01
CA ARG A 190 -17.28 -4.22 10.16
C ARG A 190 -16.76 -2.86 10.60
N ALA A 191 -15.44 -2.64 10.56
CA ALA A 191 -14.81 -1.37 10.90
C ALA A 191 -15.16 -0.22 9.94
N GLY A 192 -15.76 -0.53 8.77
CA GLY A 192 -16.20 0.45 7.79
C GLY A 192 -15.13 0.85 6.77
N TYR A 193 -14.04 0.08 6.63
CA TYR A 193 -13.11 0.28 5.52
C TYR A 193 -13.83 0.01 4.18
N ARG A 194 -13.44 0.72 3.13
CA ARG A 194 -13.97 0.57 1.76
C ARG A 194 -13.17 -0.41 0.92
N TYR A 195 -11.90 -0.60 1.27
CA TYR A 195 -11.02 -1.59 0.64
C TYR A 195 -9.94 -2.04 1.63
N ALA A 196 -9.31 -3.17 1.33
CA ALA A 196 -8.12 -3.63 2.05
C ALA A 196 -7.11 -4.31 1.12
N CYS A 197 -5.83 -4.05 1.34
CA CYS A 197 -4.72 -4.51 0.52
C CYS A 197 -3.95 -5.68 1.16
N ALA A 198 -3.55 -6.65 0.32
CA ALA A 198 -2.75 -7.82 0.72
C ALA A 198 -1.59 -8.06 -0.27
N THR A 199 -0.67 -8.97 0.06
CA THR A 199 0.46 -9.33 -0.82
C THR A 199 0.16 -10.51 -1.75
N LYS A 200 -0.79 -11.37 -1.39
CA LYS A 200 -1.11 -12.59 -2.15
C LYS A 200 -2.52 -12.57 -2.70
N TRP A 201 -2.64 -13.14 -3.89
CA TRP A 201 -3.90 -13.43 -4.55
C TRP A 201 -4.64 -14.58 -3.88
N ARG A 202 -5.83 -14.31 -3.32
CA ARG A 202 -6.79 -15.36 -2.96
C ARG A 202 -7.83 -15.53 -4.08
N ALA A 203 -8.53 -16.65 -4.08
CA ALA A 203 -9.45 -17.02 -5.16
C ALA A 203 -10.63 -16.04 -5.33
N GLU A 204 -10.99 -15.32 -4.27
CA GLU A 204 -12.14 -14.40 -4.26
C GLU A 204 -11.83 -13.01 -4.84
N GLY A 205 -10.61 -12.49 -4.72
CA GLY A 205 -10.17 -11.27 -5.41
C GLY A 205 -11.11 -10.07 -5.21
N SER A 206 -11.60 -9.90 -3.98
CA SER A 206 -12.50 -8.84 -3.57
C SER A 206 -11.76 -7.53 -3.30
N VAL A 207 -12.51 -6.45 -3.07
CA VAL A 207 -11.94 -5.17 -2.64
C VAL A 207 -11.28 -5.23 -1.26
N TYR A 208 -11.51 -6.28 -0.46
CA TYR A 208 -10.93 -6.48 0.88
C TYR A 208 -9.73 -7.43 0.91
N ASP A 209 -9.28 -7.91 -0.23
CA ASP A 209 -8.05 -8.71 -0.39
C ASP A 209 -7.33 -8.28 -1.68
N TRP A 210 -7.29 -6.96 -1.91
CA TRP A 210 -6.74 -6.38 -3.12
C TRP A 210 -5.25 -6.70 -3.24
N PRO A 211 -4.84 -7.48 -4.24
CA PRO A 211 -3.48 -7.99 -4.33
C PRO A 211 -2.54 -6.94 -4.91
N ARG A 212 -1.35 -6.84 -4.32
CA ARG A 212 -0.30 -5.90 -4.71
C ARG A 212 0.93 -6.60 -5.29
N ILE A 213 1.65 -5.89 -6.15
CA ILE A 213 2.91 -6.32 -6.75
C ILE A 213 4.03 -5.64 -5.96
N PHE A 214 4.86 -6.44 -5.32
CA PHE A 214 6.05 -5.93 -4.62
C PHE A 214 7.04 -5.30 -5.60
N VAL A 215 7.52 -4.11 -5.24
CA VAL A 215 8.57 -3.38 -5.96
C VAL A 215 9.78 -3.19 -5.05
N SER A 216 10.96 -3.54 -5.55
CA SER A 216 12.24 -3.39 -4.85
C SER A 216 13.26 -2.61 -5.69
N GLU A 217 14.44 -2.36 -5.12
CA GLU A 217 15.56 -1.71 -5.82
C GLU A 217 15.96 -2.43 -7.11
N GLU A 218 15.84 -3.76 -7.15
CA GLU A 218 16.20 -4.54 -8.33
C GLU A 218 15.24 -4.36 -9.52
N ASP A 219 14.08 -3.74 -9.31
CA ASP A 219 13.08 -3.52 -10.35
C ASP A 219 13.44 -2.32 -11.23
N THR A 220 14.38 -2.55 -12.15
CA THR A 220 14.63 -1.63 -13.25
C THR A 220 13.35 -1.35 -14.05
N PRO A 221 13.28 -0.25 -14.82
CA PRO A 221 12.15 0.04 -15.71
C PRO A 221 11.67 -1.15 -16.55
N LEU A 222 12.60 -1.96 -17.08
CA LEU A 222 12.28 -3.15 -17.86
C LEU A 222 11.66 -4.26 -16.98
N ARG A 223 12.26 -4.53 -15.81
CA ARG A 223 11.76 -5.56 -14.88
C ARG A 223 10.39 -5.19 -14.32
N LEU A 224 10.16 -3.91 -14.01
CA LEU A 224 8.85 -3.43 -13.59
C LEU A 224 7.78 -3.63 -14.67
N ARG A 225 8.09 -3.30 -15.94
CA ARG A 225 7.18 -3.55 -17.07
C ARG A 225 6.89 -5.03 -17.24
N ALA A 226 7.90 -5.89 -17.12
CA ALA A 226 7.74 -7.34 -17.16
C ALA A 226 6.84 -7.85 -16.03
N LYS A 227 7.03 -7.38 -14.79
CA LYS A 227 6.15 -7.71 -13.64
C LYS A 227 4.69 -7.35 -13.92
N LEU A 228 4.43 -6.14 -14.44
CA LEU A 228 3.08 -5.69 -14.79
C LEU A 228 2.44 -6.54 -15.90
N ALA A 229 3.22 -6.95 -16.91
CA ALA A 229 2.75 -7.83 -17.98
C ALA A 229 2.45 -9.25 -17.47
N LEU A 230 3.34 -9.82 -16.66
CA LEU A 230 3.15 -11.15 -16.04
C LEU A 230 1.93 -11.18 -15.12
N ASP A 231 1.72 -10.14 -14.31
CA ASP A 231 0.51 -10.02 -13.49
C ASP A 231 -0.75 -9.95 -14.36
N ALA A 232 -0.72 -9.21 -15.47
CA ALA A 232 -1.84 -9.15 -16.41
C ALA A 232 -2.17 -10.53 -17.01
N LEU A 233 -1.16 -11.33 -17.38
CA LEU A 233 -1.32 -12.69 -17.89
C LEU A 233 -1.87 -13.65 -16.82
N ARG A 234 -1.33 -13.60 -15.59
CA ARG A 234 -1.83 -14.41 -14.45
C ARG A 234 -3.30 -14.13 -14.17
N ARG A 235 -3.74 -12.88 -14.28
CA ARG A 235 -5.16 -12.49 -14.14
C ARG A 235 -6.05 -13.03 -15.26
N LEU A 236 -5.54 -13.14 -16.49
CA LEU A 236 -6.28 -13.74 -17.62
C LEU A 236 -6.45 -15.26 -17.45
N GLY A 237 -5.38 -15.98 -17.11
CA GLY A 237 -5.40 -17.44 -16.96
C GLY A 237 -6.20 -17.95 -15.76
N ARG A 238 -6.49 -17.11 -14.76
CA ARG A 238 -7.38 -17.48 -13.64
C ARG A 238 -8.86 -17.38 -13.99
N ARG A 239 -9.24 -16.47 -14.91
CA ARG A 239 -10.63 -16.32 -15.36
C ARG A 239 -11.14 -17.54 -16.11
N SER A 240 -10.28 -18.18 -16.90
CA SER A 240 -10.64 -19.41 -17.63
C SER A 240 -10.90 -20.60 -16.68
N ARG A 241 -10.41 -20.55 -15.44
CA ARG A 241 -10.62 -21.61 -14.44
C ARG A 241 -11.81 -21.35 -13.50
N SER A 242 -12.28 -20.11 -13.39
CA SER A 242 -13.42 -19.74 -12.53
C SER A 242 -14.74 -19.61 -13.28
N GLY A 243 -14.73 -19.84 -14.60
CA GLY A 243 -15.91 -19.86 -15.48
C GLY A 243 -16.14 -21.21 -16.15
N ALA A 244 -15.52 -22.27 -15.61
CA ALA A 244 -15.73 -23.67 -15.97
C ALA A 244 -16.31 -24.40 -14.77
#